data_AF-A0A2J6TN86-F1
#
_entry.id   AF-A0A2J6TN86-F1
#
_cell.length_a   1.000
_cell.length_b   1.000
_cell.length_c   1.000
_cell.angle_alpha   90.00
_cell.angle_beta   90.00
_cell.angle_gamma   90.00
#
_symmetry.space_group_name_H-M   'P 1'
#
loop_
_entity.id
_entity.type
_entity.pdbx_description
1 polymer ?
#
loop_
_entity_poly.entity_id
_entity_poly.type
_entity_poly.pdbx_seq_one_letter_code
_entity_poly.pdbx_strand_id
1 'polypeptide(L)'
;MNVAADGSVSFDAWYEWFPDYSYTFDIAINAGDEVSMTVIASSSTEGTAIIENITTGDQAYIDLSSTYALGGQNAEWIVEDFEVNNQLVSFADFGTVAFTNCVATTEQQRVGVEGATIIEIGDSGGQLTGVNIVNNEEVVVFWKSH
;
A
#
# COMPACT_ATOMS: atom_id res chain seq x y z
N MET A 1 7.74 -4.74 3.45
CA MET A 1 8.89 -5.07 4.32
C MET A 1 8.72 -6.49 4.78
N ASN A 2 9.76 -7.31 4.69
CA ASN A 2 9.80 -8.66 5.24
C ASN A 2 10.89 -8.73 6.30
N VAL A 3 10.61 -9.42 7.41
CA VAL A 3 11.60 -9.70 8.45
C VAL A 3 11.78 -11.21 8.50
N ALA A 4 12.96 -11.68 8.11
CA ALA A 4 13.28 -13.10 8.16
C ALA A 4 13.56 -13.55 9.61
N ALA A 5 13.56 -14.87 9.85
CA ALA A 5 13.78 -15.44 11.17
C ALA A 5 15.16 -15.11 11.79
N ASP A 6 16.14 -14.72 10.97
CA ASP A 6 17.46 -14.28 11.41
C ASP A 6 17.54 -12.76 11.69
N GLY A 7 16.42 -12.06 11.55
CA GLY A 7 16.31 -10.61 11.73
C GLY A 7 16.72 -9.78 10.51
N SER A 8 17.06 -10.41 9.38
CA SER A 8 17.31 -9.67 8.15
C SER A 8 16.02 -9.04 7.62
N VAL A 9 16.14 -7.80 7.12
CA VAL A 9 15.04 -7.02 6.59
C VAL A 9 15.19 -6.88 5.07
N SER A 10 14.13 -7.15 4.33
CA SER A 10 14.06 -6.89 2.88
C SER A 10 12.84 -6.05 2.52
N PHE A 11 12.94 -5.36 1.39
CA PHE A 11 11.88 -4.56 0.80
C PHE A 11 11.74 -4.93 -0.67
N ASP A 12 10.52 -5.24 -1.07
CA ASP A 12 10.18 -5.55 -2.44
C ASP A 12 8.99 -4.68 -2.83
N ALA A 13 9.07 -4.05 -4.00
CA ALA A 13 7.97 -3.33 -4.60
C ALA A 13 7.18 -4.26 -5.52
N TRP A 14 5.85 -4.20 -5.45
CA TRP A 14 5.00 -5.08 -6.23
C TRP A 14 3.75 -4.36 -6.74
N TYR A 15 3.09 -4.98 -7.72
CA TYR A 15 1.80 -4.59 -8.25
C TYR A 15 0.88 -5.80 -8.36
N GLU A 16 -0.42 -5.57 -8.31
CA GLU A 16 -1.42 -6.62 -8.41
C GLU A 16 -2.72 -6.07 -9.02
N TRP A 17 -3.33 -6.86 -9.91
CA TRP A 17 -4.73 -6.71 -10.28
C TRP A 17 -5.48 -7.95 -9.80
N PHE A 18 -5.94 -7.89 -8.54
CA PHE A 18 -6.64 -9.01 -7.92
C PHE A 18 -7.87 -9.44 -8.77
N PRO A 19 -8.13 -10.75 -8.96
CA PRO A 19 -7.56 -11.92 -8.27
C PRO A 19 -6.36 -12.59 -8.97
N ASP A 20 -5.67 -11.90 -9.88
CA ASP A 20 -4.39 -12.42 -10.39
C ASP A 20 -3.31 -12.37 -9.29
N TYR A 21 -2.17 -13.03 -9.52
CA TYR A 21 -1.04 -12.96 -8.60
C TYR A 21 -0.45 -11.54 -8.52
N SER A 22 0.25 -11.26 -7.42
CA SER A 22 1.14 -10.11 -7.35
C SER A 22 2.46 -10.38 -8.09
N TYR A 23 3.02 -9.31 -8.65
CA TYR A 23 4.27 -9.32 -9.41
C TYR A 23 5.21 -8.24 -8.91
N THR A 24 6.51 -8.47 -8.97
CA THR A 24 7.53 -7.56 -8.45
C THR A 24 7.94 -6.53 -9.51
N PHE A 25 8.10 -5.26 -9.10
CA PHE A 25 8.79 -4.26 -9.90
C PHE A 25 10.30 -4.43 -9.77
N ASP A 26 11.04 -4.27 -10.87
CA ASP A 26 12.51 -4.19 -10.85
C ASP A 26 12.95 -2.78 -10.43
N ILE A 27 12.80 -2.49 -9.13
CA ILE A 27 13.19 -1.22 -8.50
C ILE A 27 13.72 -1.50 -7.09
N ALA A 28 14.83 -0.85 -6.74
CA ALA A 28 15.41 -0.98 -5.41
C ALA A 28 14.69 -0.06 -4.41
N ILE A 29 14.27 -0.62 -3.28
CA ILE A 29 13.70 0.10 -2.14
C ILE A 29 14.53 -0.23 -0.91
N ASN A 30 14.91 0.80 -0.15
CA ASN A 30 15.69 0.66 1.08
C ASN A 30 14.97 1.32 2.25
N ALA A 31 15.37 0.93 3.47
CA ALA A 31 14.91 1.60 4.67
C ALA A 31 15.30 3.09 4.64
N GLY A 32 14.31 3.96 4.84
CA GLY A 32 14.48 5.41 4.83
C GLY A 32 14.28 6.07 3.47
N ASP A 33 14.01 5.31 2.40
CA ASP A 33 13.64 5.88 1.11
C ASP A 33 12.24 6.50 1.15
N GLU A 34 12.05 7.63 0.45
CA GLU A 34 10.75 8.20 0.16
C GLU A 34 10.23 7.61 -1.15
N VAL A 35 9.03 7.03 -1.12
CA VAL A 35 8.46 6.28 -2.24
C VAL A 35 7.10 6.88 -2.60
N SER A 36 6.92 7.21 -3.87
CA SER A 36 5.62 7.54 -4.45
C SER A 36 5.02 6.30 -5.10
N MET A 37 3.73 6.07 -4.86
CA MET A 37 2.96 5.00 -5.47
C MET A 37 1.71 5.59 -6.09
N THR A 38 1.37 5.17 -7.31
CA THR A 38 0.19 5.67 -8.02
C THR A 38 -0.45 4.55 -8.82
N VAL A 39 -1.77 4.43 -8.71
CA VAL A 39 -2.59 3.58 -9.58
C VAL A 39 -3.60 4.43 -10.34
N ILE A 40 -3.77 4.13 -11.62
CA ILE A 40 -4.69 4.84 -12.51
C ILE A 40 -5.54 3.79 -13.22
N ALA A 41 -6.85 3.77 -12.97
CA ALA A 41 -7.78 2.97 -13.77
C ALA A 41 -8.23 3.79 -15.00
N SER A 42 -7.82 3.36 -16.19
CA SER A 42 -8.21 4.01 -17.45
C SER A 42 -9.55 3.49 -17.98
N SER A 43 -9.92 2.26 -17.59
CA SER A 43 -11.26 1.70 -17.74
C SER A 43 -11.57 0.78 -16.55
N SER A 44 -12.71 0.10 -16.55
CA SER A 44 -12.98 -0.92 -15.52
C SER A 44 -12.05 -2.13 -15.62
N THR A 45 -11.33 -2.32 -16.73
CA THR A 45 -10.50 -3.51 -17.01
C THR A 45 -9.08 -3.19 -17.44
N GLU A 46 -8.70 -1.91 -17.46
CA GLU A 46 -7.36 -1.43 -17.83
C GLU A 46 -6.90 -0.35 -16.87
N GLY A 47 -5.59 -0.27 -16.66
CA GLY A 47 -4.99 0.75 -15.81
C GLY A 47 -3.47 0.70 -15.82
N THR A 48 -2.85 1.53 -15.01
CA THR A 48 -1.39 1.60 -14.86
C THR A 48 -1.05 1.66 -13.38
N ALA A 49 -0.06 0.88 -12.96
CA ALA A 49 0.57 0.99 -11.65
C ALA A 49 1.97 1.60 -11.83
N ILE A 50 2.29 2.59 -11.00
CA ILE A 50 3.54 3.36 -11.05
C ILE A 50 4.13 3.38 -9.64
N ILE A 51 5.42 3.13 -9.55
CA ILE A 51 6.20 3.32 -8.34
C ILE A 51 7.46 4.13 -8.66
N GLU A 52 7.76 5.11 -7.81
CA GLU A 52 8.95 5.94 -7.90
C GLU A 52 9.63 5.98 -6.54
N ASN A 53 10.91 5.61 -6.51
CA ASN A 53 11.77 5.88 -5.37
C ASN A 53 12.29 7.32 -5.52
N ILE A 54 11.66 8.26 -4.82
CA ILE A 54 11.97 9.70 -4.91
C ILE A 54 13.40 9.95 -4.43
N THR A 55 13.86 9.19 -3.44
CA THR A 55 15.22 9.31 -2.88
C THR A 55 16.29 9.01 -3.93
N THR A 56 16.10 7.96 -4.75
CA THR A 56 17.07 7.58 -5.78
C THR A 56 16.79 8.21 -7.15
N GLY A 57 15.54 8.61 -7.40
CA GLY A 57 15.03 9.06 -8.69
C GLY A 57 14.67 7.91 -9.65
N ASP A 58 14.69 6.65 -9.18
CA ASP A 58 14.30 5.49 -9.99
C ASP A 58 12.78 5.38 -10.07
N GLN A 59 12.28 4.99 -11.24
CA GLN A 59 10.85 4.81 -11.49
C GLN A 59 10.61 3.52 -12.28
N ALA A 60 9.57 2.79 -11.90
CA ALA A 60 9.03 1.66 -12.66
C ALA A 60 7.52 1.84 -12.83
N TYR A 61 6.98 1.35 -13.95
CA TYR A 61 5.55 1.32 -14.18
C TYR A 61 5.17 0.11 -15.01
N ILE A 62 3.89 -0.27 -14.93
CA ILE A 62 3.31 -1.35 -15.72
C ILE A 62 1.91 -0.98 -16.14
N ASP A 63 1.62 -1.15 -17.43
CA ASP A 63 0.26 -1.11 -17.94
C ASP A 63 -0.39 -2.48 -17.73
N LEU A 64 -1.59 -2.46 -17.16
CA LEU A 64 -2.34 -3.61 -16.71
C LEU A 64 -3.63 -3.75 -17.52
N SER A 65 -3.98 -5.00 -17.80
CA SER A 65 -5.28 -5.37 -18.37
C SER A 65 -5.80 -6.63 -17.67
N SER A 66 -7.09 -6.68 -17.40
CA SER A 66 -7.71 -7.80 -16.68
C SER A 66 -9.10 -8.12 -17.21
N THR A 67 -9.52 -9.37 -17.08
CA THR A 67 -10.91 -9.78 -17.31
C THR A 67 -11.82 -9.51 -16.11
N TYR A 68 -11.23 -9.16 -14.97
CA TYR A 68 -11.95 -8.83 -13.74
C TYR A 68 -12.12 -7.32 -13.63
N ALA A 69 -13.37 -6.86 -13.72
CA ALA A 69 -13.68 -5.45 -13.73
C ALA A 69 -13.58 -4.83 -12.33
N LEU A 70 -12.85 -3.72 -12.20
CA LEU A 70 -12.88 -2.86 -11.03
C LEU A 70 -14.25 -2.19 -10.89
N GLY A 71 -14.72 -2.08 -9.65
CA GLY A 71 -15.94 -1.35 -9.33
C GLY A 71 -15.75 0.17 -9.29
N GLY A 72 -14.51 0.67 -9.13
CA GLY A 72 -14.21 2.10 -9.02
C GLY A 72 -14.85 2.80 -7.82
N GLN A 73 -15.16 2.05 -6.76
CA GLN A 73 -15.90 2.53 -5.59
C GLN A 73 -14.99 2.85 -4.39
N ASN A 74 -13.74 2.40 -4.43
CA ASN A 74 -12.82 2.42 -3.31
C ASN A 74 -11.49 3.03 -3.75
N ALA A 75 -10.87 3.77 -2.83
CA ALA A 75 -9.50 4.22 -2.90
C ALA A 75 -8.96 4.16 -1.47
N GLU A 76 -7.81 3.53 -1.29
CA GLU A 76 -7.28 3.23 0.03
C GLU A 76 -5.76 3.39 0.12
N TRP A 77 -5.29 3.69 1.33
CA TRP A 77 -3.89 3.71 1.75
C TRP A 77 -3.74 2.73 2.90
N ILE A 78 -3.11 1.59 2.66
CA ILE A 78 -3.16 0.43 3.55
C ILE A 78 -1.76 0.01 3.97
N VAL A 79 -1.61 -0.34 5.25
CA VAL A 79 -0.58 -1.27 5.72
C VAL A 79 -1.28 -2.61 5.93
N GLU A 80 -0.77 -3.64 5.27
CA GLU A 80 -1.41 -4.96 5.22
C GLU A 80 -0.53 -6.02 5.91
N ASP A 81 -1.19 -6.92 6.65
CA ASP A 81 -0.62 -8.23 6.99
C ASP A 81 -1.03 -9.20 5.86
N PHE A 82 -0.14 -9.41 4.90
CA PHE A 82 -0.45 -10.12 3.67
C PHE A 82 -0.24 -11.63 3.80
N GLU A 83 -0.82 -12.40 2.88
CA GLU A 83 -0.67 -13.86 2.86
C GLU A 83 0.44 -14.34 1.92
N VAL A 84 1.19 -15.35 2.37
CA VAL A 84 2.07 -16.15 1.51
C VAL A 84 1.66 -17.61 1.65
N ASN A 85 1.35 -18.28 0.54
CA ASN A 85 0.84 -19.66 0.53
C ASN A 85 -0.41 -19.85 1.41
N ASN A 86 -1.37 -18.92 1.33
CA ASN A 86 -2.63 -18.92 2.08
C ASN A 86 -2.48 -18.86 3.61
N GLN A 87 -1.36 -18.32 4.10
CA GLN A 87 -1.12 -18.06 5.51
C GLN A 87 -0.60 -16.65 5.66
N LEU A 88 -1.10 -15.92 6.67
CA LEU A 88 -0.52 -14.62 7.04
C LEU A 88 0.96 -14.78 7.33
N VAL A 89 1.74 -13.80 6.86
CA VAL A 89 3.14 -13.69 7.26
C VAL A 89 3.24 -13.32 8.74
N SER A 90 4.44 -13.39 9.30
CA SER A 90 4.64 -12.82 10.63
C SER A 90 4.48 -11.31 10.53
N PHE A 91 3.46 -10.75 11.18
CA PHE A 91 3.22 -9.31 11.18
C PHE A 91 4.38 -8.57 11.85
N ALA A 92 5.17 -7.87 11.04
CA ALA A 92 6.38 -7.22 11.50
C ALA A 92 6.08 -5.92 12.24
N ASP A 93 6.89 -5.59 13.25
CA ASP A 93 6.93 -4.25 13.81
C ASP A 93 7.56 -3.29 12.78
N PHE A 94 6.70 -2.55 12.09
CA PHE A 94 7.08 -1.55 11.10
C PHE A 94 7.30 -0.17 11.70
N GLY A 95 7.11 -0.01 13.02
CA GLY A 95 7.12 1.28 13.69
C GLY A 95 6.00 2.20 13.21
N THR A 96 6.24 2.96 12.13
CA THR A 96 5.27 3.91 11.58
C THR A 96 5.43 4.04 10.07
N VAL A 97 4.30 4.07 9.37
CA VAL A 97 4.20 4.40 7.95
C VAL A 97 3.31 5.63 7.83
N ALA A 98 3.85 6.69 7.23
CA ALA A 98 3.09 7.89 6.89
C ALA A 98 2.83 7.91 5.38
N PHE A 99 1.56 7.87 5.00
CA PHE A 99 1.16 8.20 3.64
C PHE A 99 0.91 9.70 3.60
N THR A 100 1.66 10.40 2.75
CA THR A 100 1.56 11.85 2.56
C THR A 100 1.14 12.15 1.12
N ASN A 101 0.65 13.36 0.87
CA ASN A 101 0.10 13.76 -0.43
C ASN A 101 -1.02 12.80 -0.92
N CYS A 102 -1.78 12.22 0.02
CA CYS A 102 -2.85 11.28 -0.27
C CYS A 102 -3.95 11.96 -1.09
N VAL A 103 -4.20 11.42 -2.28
CA VAL A 103 -5.27 11.89 -3.14
C VAL A 103 -5.88 10.78 -3.97
N ALA A 104 -7.20 10.74 -4.00
CA ALA A 104 -7.98 9.96 -4.96
C ALA A 104 -8.76 10.91 -5.87
N THR A 105 -8.86 10.57 -7.16
CA THR A 105 -9.52 11.43 -8.15
C THR A 105 -10.49 10.59 -8.98
N THR A 106 -11.71 11.10 -9.15
CA THR A 106 -12.65 10.67 -10.18
C THR A 106 -12.82 11.80 -11.20
N GLU A 107 -13.57 11.56 -12.27
CA GLU A 107 -13.89 12.62 -13.24
C GLU A 107 -14.64 13.82 -12.59
N GLN A 108 -15.32 13.60 -11.46
CA GLN A 108 -16.18 14.60 -10.82
C GLN A 108 -15.53 15.27 -9.60
N GLN A 109 -14.61 14.58 -8.93
CA GLN A 109 -14.08 15.05 -7.66
C GLN A 109 -12.63 14.61 -7.41
N ARG A 110 -11.94 15.44 -6.64
CA ARG A 110 -10.66 15.13 -6.03
C ARG A 110 -10.90 15.07 -4.53
N VAL A 111 -10.58 13.95 -3.90
CA VAL A 111 -10.80 13.72 -2.48
C VAL A 111 -9.49 13.29 -1.83
N GLY A 112 -9.32 13.68 -0.58
CA GLY A 112 -8.21 13.23 0.26
C GLY A 112 -8.67 12.12 1.21
N VAL A 113 -8.01 12.01 2.36
CA VAL A 113 -8.28 11.01 3.39
C VAL A 113 -9.24 11.50 4.48
N GLU A 114 -9.63 12.78 4.49
CA GLU A 114 -10.57 13.27 5.50
C GLU A 114 -11.95 12.59 5.33
N GLY A 115 -12.45 12.00 6.42
CA GLY A 115 -13.70 11.23 6.42
C GLY A 115 -13.57 9.80 5.89
N ALA A 116 -12.34 9.32 5.59
CA ALA A 116 -12.11 7.93 5.23
C ALA A 116 -12.50 6.99 6.38
N THR A 117 -12.95 5.78 6.02
CA THR A 117 -13.18 4.71 6.99
C THR A 117 -11.84 4.21 7.51
N ILE A 118 -11.66 4.24 8.83
CA ILE A 118 -10.48 3.69 9.49
C ILE A 118 -10.69 2.20 9.75
N ILE A 119 -9.73 1.39 9.29
CA ILE A 119 -9.64 -0.04 9.60
C ILE A 119 -8.27 -0.28 10.24
N GLU A 120 -8.26 -0.97 11.38
CA GLU A 120 -7.06 -1.31 12.13
C GLU A 120 -6.95 -2.83 12.23
N ILE A 121 -5.73 -3.34 12.06
CA ILE A 121 -5.40 -4.76 12.26
C ILE A 121 -5.41 -5.05 13.76
N GLY A 122 -6.05 -6.14 14.14
CA GLY A 122 -6.09 -6.67 15.49
C GLY A 122 -6.15 -8.20 15.51
N ASP A 123 -5.78 -8.79 16.64
CA ASP A 123 -5.83 -10.21 16.91
C ASP A 123 -6.59 -10.50 18.22
N SER A 124 -6.49 -11.73 18.72
CA SER A 124 -7.11 -12.13 19.99
C SER A 124 -6.59 -11.38 21.23
N GLY A 125 -5.40 -10.77 21.14
CA GLY A 125 -4.77 -9.98 22.20
C GLY A 125 -5.14 -8.50 22.15
N GLY A 126 -5.58 -7.98 21.00
CA GLY A 126 -6.01 -6.60 20.84
C GLY A 126 -5.63 -6.00 19.49
N GLN A 127 -5.53 -4.68 19.42
CA GLN A 127 -5.12 -4.01 18.19
C GLN A 127 -3.61 -4.05 18.01
N LEU A 128 -3.17 -4.44 16.81
CA LEU A 128 -1.78 -4.45 16.35
C LEU A 128 -1.37 -3.12 15.71
N THR A 129 -2.35 -2.33 15.28
CA THR A 129 -2.12 -1.06 14.59
C THR A 129 -2.99 0.06 15.16
N GLY A 130 -2.52 1.28 14.97
CA GLY A 130 -3.31 2.48 15.12
C GLY A 130 -3.28 3.30 13.84
N VAL A 131 -4.37 4.01 13.55
CA VAL A 131 -4.46 4.94 12.41
C VAL A 131 -4.80 6.35 12.87
N ASN A 132 -4.10 7.34 12.35
CA ASN A 132 -4.37 8.76 12.57
C ASN A 132 -4.46 9.50 11.24
N ILE A 133 -5.63 10.08 10.95
CA ILE A 133 -5.78 11.05 9.86
C ILE A 133 -5.27 12.40 10.39
N VAL A 134 -4.10 12.83 9.92
CA VAL A 134 -3.43 14.05 10.38
C VAL A 134 -4.08 15.28 9.76
N ASN A 135 -4.36 15.21 8.47
CA ASN A 135 -5.09 16.20 7.69
C ASN A 135 -5.66 15.51 6.43
N ASN A 136 -6.29 16.27 5.54
CA ASN A 136 -6.93 15.68 4.35
C ASN A 136 -5.94 15.02 3.36
N GLU A 137 -4.64 15.26 3.47
CA GLU A 137 -3.63 14.72 2.55
C GLU A 137 -2.63 13.79 3.26
N GLU A 138 -2.86 13.46 4.54
CA GLU A 138 -1.91 12.69 5.33
C GLU A 138 -2.60 11.74 6.30
N VAL A 139 -2.24 10.46 6.22
CA VAL A 139 -2.64 9.41 7.15
C VAL A 139 -1.42 8.66 7.65
N VAL A 140 -1.36 8.47 8.97
CA VAL A 140 -0.28 7.78 9.65
C VAL A 140 -0.80 6.47 10.22
N VAL A 141 -0.19 5.36 9.83
CA VAL A 141 -0.42 4.04 10.41
C VAL A 141 0.79 3.72 11.30
N PHE A 142 0.55 3.34 12.55
CA PHE A 142 1.61 3.00 13.48
C PHE A 142 1.38 1.64 14.12
N TRP A 143 2.47 0.92 14.37
CA TRP A 143 2.44 -0.34 15.05
C TRP A 143 2.16 -0.14 16.54
N LYS A 144 1.40 -1.07 17.13
CA LYS A 144 1.12 -1.11 18.57
C LYS A 144 1.75 -2.37 19.15
N SER A 145 2.59 -2.20 20.16
CA SER A 145 2.96 -3.31 21.04
C SER A 145 1.76 -3.68 21.91
N HIS A 146 1.35 -4.94 21.88
CA HIS A 146 0.37 -5.50 22.80
C HIS A 146 0.93 -6.74 23.50
#